data_AF-A0A7S1NH34-F1
#
_entry.id   AF-A0A7S1NH34-F1
#
_cell.length_a   1.000
_cell.length_b   1.000
_cell.length_c   1.000
_cell.angle_alpha   90.00
_cell.angle_beta   90.00
_cell.angle_gamma   90.00
#
_symmetry.space_group_name_H-M   'P 1'
#
loop_
_entity.id
_entity.type
_entity.pdbx_description
1 polymer ?
#
loop_
_entity_poly.entity_id
_entity_poly.type
_entity_poly.pdbx_seq_one_letter_code
_entity_poly.pdbx_strand_id
1 'polypeptide(L)'
;DHARLQSAQLVLQRVPELLQQCAAPAAHVVLMGDLNCDAASAPYALLASSEGLQDSKMVCEAPEDQDQFTGTFTGFDPNCLHGPEIDFIFVSPHTRVQRWAVLEGRSPRGGFGSDHRPVLVTLQLA
;
A
#
# COMPACT_ATOMS: atom_id res chain seq x y z
N ASP A 1 1.31 -12.91 -14.00
CA ASP A 1 2.24 -11.85 -13.56
C ASP A 1 2.76 -10.88 -14.62
N HIS A 2 2.95 -11.28 -15.88
CA HIS A 2 3.60 -10.40 -16.89
C HIS A 2 3.00 -8.98 -16.97
N ALA A 3 1.68 -8.86 -17.08
CA ALA A 3 1.01 -7.56 -17.14
C ALA A 3 1.23 -6.68 -15.89
N ARG A 4 1.19 -7.28 -14.69
CA ARG A 4 1.47 -6.56 -13.42
C ARG A 4 2.91 -6.08 -13.35
N LEU A 5 3.86 -6.93 -13.77
CA LEU A 5 5.27 -6.56 -13.80
C LEU A 5 5.54 -5.40 -14.77
N GLN A 6 4.96 -5.44 -15.98
CA GLN A 6 5.04 -4.33 -16.92
C GLN A 6 4.39 -3.04 -16.37
N SER A 7 3.28 -3.18 -15.63
CA SER A 7 2.62 -2.04 -14.99
C SER A 7 3.49 -1.42 -13.89
N ALA A 8 4.13 -2.24 -13.05
CA ALA A 8 5.09 -1.77 -12.04
C ALA A 8 6.28 -1.04 -12.69
N GLN A 9 6.83 -1.56 -13.80
CA GLN A 9 7.88 -0.89 -14.56
C GLN A 9 7.42 0.47 -15.10
N LEU A 10 6.21 0.53 -15.68
CA LEU A 10 5.63 1.78 -16.19
C LEU A 10 5.42 2.81 -15.08
N VAL A 11 4.96 2.40 -13.89
CA VAL A 11 4.80 3.29 -12.74
C VAL A 11 6.15 3.90 -12.34
N LEU A 12 7.21 3.09 -12.24
CA LEU A 12 8.56 3.59 -11.90
C LEU A 12 9.13 4.54 -12.96
N GLN A 13 8.75 4.39 -14.22
CA GLN A 13 9.10 5.34 -15.27
C GLN A 13 8.28 6.64 -15.18
N ARG A 14 6.98 6.54 -14.87
CA ARG A 14 6.06 7.68 -14.92
C ARG A 14 6.14 8.60 -13.71
N VAL A 15 6.44 8.06 -12.52
CA VAL A 15 6.52 8.86 -11.29
C VAL A 15 7.57 10.00 -11.39
N PRO A 16 8.82 9.75 -11.82
CA PRO A 16 9.80 10.83 -12.02
C PRO A 16 9.35 11.90 -13.03
N GLU A 17 8.72 11.50 -14.14
CA GLU A 17 8.21 12.44 -15.15
C GLU A 17 7.12 13.34 -14.58
N LEU A 18 6.22 12.79 -13.77
CA LEU A 18 5.16 13.55 -13.09
C LEU A 18 5.77 14.54 -12.08
N LEU A 19 6.76 14.11 -11.29
CA LEU A 19 7.45 14.98 -10.35
C LEU A 19 8.14 16.17 -11.05
N GLN A 20 8.78 15.94 -12.19
CA GLN A 20 9.39 17.01 -13.00
C GLN A 20 8.34 18.02 -13.49
N GLN A 21 7.12 17.57 -13.80
CA GLN A 21 6.02 18.43 -14.24
C GLN A 21 5.41 19.24 -13.10
N CYS A 22 5.45 18.75 -11.85
CA CYS A 22 4.81 19.37 -10.70
C CYS A 22 5.47 20.68 -10.21
N ALA A 23 6.62 21.10 -10.75
CA ALA A 23 7.36 22.31 -10.34
C ALA A 23 7.54 22.46 -8.81
N ALA A 24 7.54 21.33 -8.09
CA ALA A 24 7.63 21.26 -6.63
C ALA A 24 8.87 20.43 -6.28
N PRO A 25 10.01 21.07 -5.96
CA PRO A 25 11.30 20.40 -5.73
C PRO A 25 11.30 19.39 -4.58
N ALA A 26 10.29 19.44 -3.69
CA ALA A 26 10.14 18.60 -2.51
C ALA A 26 8.79 17.85 -2.48
N ALA A 27 8.21 17.55 -3.65
CA ALA A 27 6.95 16.80 -3.69
C ALA A 27 7.13 15.38 -3.14
N HIS A 28 6.25 15.01 -2.21
CA HIS A 28 6.13 13.65 -1.71
C HIS A 28 5.31 12.80 -2.69
N VAL A 29 5.69 11.52 -2.84
CA VAL A 29 4.92 10.55 -3.60
C VAL A 29 4.18 9.63 -2.65
N VAL A 30 2.90 9.40 -2.92
CA VAL A 30 2.13 8.29 -2.35
C VAL A 30 1.58 7.49 -3.52
N LEU A 31 2.05 6.26 -3.67
CA LEU A 31 1.53 5.29 -4.62
C LEU A 31 0.69 4.28 -3.84
N MET A 32 -0.59 4.16 -4.17
CA MET A 32 -1.49 3.24 -3.48
C MET A 32 -2.41 2.50 -4.45
N GLY A 33 -2.87 1.33 -4.03
CA GLY A 33 -3.94 0.61 -4.72
C GLY A 33 -3.93 -0.89 -4.46
N ASP A 34 -4.91 -1.56 -5.05
CA ASP A 34 -4.95 -3.00 -5.20
C ASP A 34 -4.00 -3.42 -6.34
N LEU A 35 -2.88 -4.03 -5.98
CA LEU A 35 -1.87 -4.51 -6.93
C LEU A 35 -2.23 -5.90 -7.50
N ASN A 36 -3.22 -6.60 -6.94
CA ASN A 36 -3.59 -7.97 -7.30
C ASN A 36 -2.39 -8.94 -7.28
N CYS A 37 -1.45 -8.72 -6.36
CA CYS A 37 -0.29 -9.56 -6.11
C CYS A 37 0.17 -9.42 -4.67
N ASP A 38 0.83 -10.44 -4.11
CA ASP A 38 1.31 -10.40 -2.73
C ASP A 38 2.76 -9.89 -2.64
N ALA A 39 3.25 -9.76 -1.40
CA ALA A 39 4.60 -9.31 -1.08
C ALA A 39 5.72 -10.27 -1.56
N ALA A 40 5.39 -11.50 -1.95
CA ALA A 40 6.34 -12.46 -2.51
C ALA A 40 6.46 -12.36 -4.04
N SER A 41 5.61 -11.56 -4.68
CA SER A 41 5.53 -11.45 -6.13
C SER A 41 6.58 -10.49 -6.73
N ALA A 42 6.97 -10.76 -7.98
CA ALA A 42 7.89 -9.91 -8.75
C ALA A 42 7.45 -8.43 -8.92
N PRO A 43 6.18 -8.10 -9.25
CA PRO A 43 5.75 -6.70 -9.35
C PRO A 43 5.88 -5.93 -8.02
N TYR A 44 5.52 -6.56 -6.89
CA TYR A 44 5.73 -5.95 -5.57
C TYR A 44 7.22 -5.74 -5.31
N ALA A 45 8.04 -6.78 -5.50
CA ALA A 45 9.47 -6.71 -5.24
C ALA A 45 10.14 -5.59 -6.05
N LEU A 46 9.74 -5.40 -7.31
CA LEU A 46 10.26 -4.33 -8.17
C LEU A 46 9.94 -2.93 -7.62
N LEU A 47 8.71 -2.69 -7.14
CA LEU A 47 8.33 -1.42 -6.54
C LEU A 47 9.05 -1.20 -5.21
N ALA A 48 9.05 -2.21 -4.34
CA ALA A 48 9.62 -2.17 -2.99
C ALA A 48 11.14 -2.02 -2.96
N SER A 49 11.84 -2.49 -4.01
CA SER A 49 13.30 -2.36 -4.15
C SER A 49 13.72 -1.13 -4.95
N SER A 50 12.79 -0.30 -5.40
CA SER A 50 13.12 0.91 -6.15
C SER A 50 13.69 1.99 -5.22
N GLU A 51 14.54 2.87 -5.73
CA GLU A 51 15.10 3.95 -4.91
C GLU A 51 14.06 5.03 -4.57
N GLY A 52 12.99 5.14 -5.38
CA GLY A 52 12.01 6.21 -5.29
C GLY A 52 10.76 5.89 -4.45
N LEU A 53 10.61 4.65 -3.98
CA LEU A 53 9.44 4.19 -3.24
C LEU A 53 9.85 3.25 -2.11
N GLN A 54 9.15 3.34 -0.98
CA GLN A 54 9.29 2.45 0.17
C GLN A 54 7.90 1.97 0.57
N ASP A 55 7.75 0.69 0.89
CA ASP A 55 6.49 0.19 1.46
C ASP A 55 6.28 0.87 2.82
N SER A 56 5.18 1.60 2.96
CA SER A 56 4.83 2.33 4.19
C SER A 56 4.72 1.42 5.41
N LYS A 57 4.30 0.15 5.23
CA LYS A 57 4.26 -0.85 6.30
C LYS A 57 5.65 -1.14 6.85
N MET A 58 6.63 -1.24 5.96
CA MET A 58 8.01 -1.63 6.31
C MET A 58 8.81 -0.50 6.95
N VAL A 59 8.42 0.77 6.71
CA VAL A 59 9.09 1.95 7.26
C VAL A 59 8.29 2.67 8.36
N CYS A 60 7.19 2.07 8.81
CA CYS A 60 6.35 2.61 9.88
C CYS A 60 7.08 2.63 11.22
N GLU A 61 7.02 3.74 11.95
CA GLU A 61 7.70 3.90 13.24
C GLU A 61 6.97 3.19 14.39
N ALA A 62 5.65 3.21 14.35
CA ALA A 62 4.77 2.52 15.27
C ALA A 62 3.80 1.69 14.42
N PRO A 63 4.25 0.56 13.84
CA PRO A 63 3.30 -0.41 13.34
C PRO A 63 2.43 -0.74 14.56
N GLU A 64 1.13 -0.46 14.48
CA GLU A 64 0.26 -0.90 15.56
C GLU A 64 0.45 -2.41 15.68
N ASP A 65 0.70 -2.92 16.90
CA ASP A 65 0.82 -4.35 17.24
C ASP A 65 -0.51 -5.12 17.00
N GLN A 66 -1.28 -4.75 15.98
CA GLN A 66 -2.69 -5.08 15.80
C GLN A 66 -2.85 -6.16 14.73
N ASP A 67 -2.33 -7.34 15.07
CA ASP A 67 -2.57 -8.65 14.43
C ASP A 67 -4.06 -9.09 14.42
N GLN A 68 -5.04 -8.19 14.57
CA GLN A 68 -6.44 -8.59 14.54
C GLN A 68 -6.86 -9.07 13.14
N PHE A 69 -6.29 -8.50 12.09
CA PHE A 69 -6.56 -8.90 10.71
C PHE A 69 -5.24 -8.94 9.94
N THR A 70 -4.93 -10.09 9.33
CA THR A 70 -3.83 -10.16 8.37
C THR A 70 -4.40 -10.17 6.96
N GLY A 71 -3.79 -9.39 6.07
CA GLY A 71 -4.24 -9.27 4.69
C GLY A 71 -5.43 -8.34 4.48
N THR A 72 -5.57 -7.94 3.22
CA THR A 72 -6.47 -6.87 2.79
C THR A 72 -7.65 -7.41 2.00
N PHE A 73 -7.53 -8.58 1.36
CA PHE A 73 -8.63 -9.20 0.63
C PHE A 73 -9.41 -10.21 1.48
N THR A 74 -10.73 -10.07 1.52
CA THR A 74 -11.66 -10.92 2.29
C THR A 74 -12.64 -11.71 1.42
N GLY A 75 -12.88 -11.28 0.18
CA GLY A 75 -13.87 -11.90 -0.70
C GLY A 75 -15.30 -11.92 -0.12
N PHE A 76 -15.62 -10.98 0.78
CA PHE A 76 -16.87 -10.96 1.58
C PHE A 76 -17.05 -12.17 2.51
N ASP A 77 -16.00 -12.94 2.83
CA ASP A 77 -16.11 -14.05 3.78
C ASP A 77 -16.13 -13.53 5.23
N PRO A 78 -17.24 -13.71 5.97
CA PRO A 78 -17.37 -13.24 7.33
C PRO A 78 -16.38 -13.87 8.33
N ASN A 79 -15.71 -14.96 7.95
CA ASN A 79 -14.76 -15.68 8.79
C ASN A 79 -13.30 -15.50 8.35
N CYS A 80 -13.04 -14.74 7.29
CA CYS A 80 -11.68 -14.50 6.82
C CYS A 80 -10.94 -13.56 7.79
N LEU A 81 -10.24 -14.11 8.77
CA LEU A 81 -9.34 -13.34 9.66
C LEU A 81 -7.99 -13.05 8.99
N HIS A 82 -7.56 -13.96 8.12
CA HIS A 82 -6.27 -13.96 7.44
C HIS A 82 -6.48 -14.14 5.94
N GLY A 83 -6.34 -13.06 5.18
CA GLY A 83 -6.47 -13.03 3.73
C GLY A 83 -5.15 -12.70 3.02
N PRO A 84 -5.13 -12.70 1.68
CA PRO A 84 -4.02 -12.12 0.93
C PRO A 84 -3.87 -10.63 1.21
N GLU A 85 -2.63 -10.17 1.38
CA GLU A 85 -2.30 -8.75 1.37
C GLU A 85 -1.96 -8.35 -0.06
N ILE A 86 -2.91 -7.71 -0.74
CA ILE A 86 -2.78 -7.28 -2.15
C ILE A 86 -2.95 -5.78 -2.34
N ASP A 87 -3.33 -5.06 -1.29
CA ASP A 87 -3.46 -3.61 -1.28
C ASP A 87 -2.27 -3.00 -0.55
N PHE A 88 -1.54 -2.13 -1.23
CA PHE A 88 -0.31 -1.55 -0.70
C PHE A 88 -0.34 -0.03 -0.78
N ILE A 89 0.41 0.60 0.12
CA ILE A 89 0.70 2.03 0.10
C ILE A 89 2.22 2.18 0.16
N PHE A 90 2.80 2.67 -0.93
CA PHE A 90 4.19 3.05 -1.03
C PHE A 90 4.34 4.56 -0.89
N VAL A 91 5.41 5.01 -0.26
CA VAL A 91 5.75 6.43 -0.07
C VAL A 91 7.13 6.73 -0.63
N SER A 92 7.38 7.97 -1.06
CA SER A 92 8.74 8.40 -1.42
C SER A 92 9.67 8.34 -0.19
N PRO A 93 10.98 8.13 -0.39
CA PRO A 93 11.97 8.20 0.69
C PRO A 93 11.82 9.45 1.55
N HIS A 94 12.23 9.35 2.82
CA HIS A 94 12.17 10.41 3.82
C HIS A 94 10.75 10.88 4.21
N THR A 95 9.69 10.26 3.68
CA THR A 95 8.32 10.44 4.19
C THR A 95 8.19 9.73 5.52
N ARG A 96 7.84 10.47 6.59
CA ARG A 96 7.71 9.89 7.92
C ARG A 96 6.36 9.19 8.07
N VAL A 97 6.38 7.87 8.24
CA VAL A 97 5.19 7.05 8.43
C VAL A 97 4.95 6.83 9.93
N GLN A 98 3.98 7.55 10.50
CA GLN A 98 3.70 7.52 11.93
C GLN A 98 2.85 6.32 12.34
N ARG A 99 1.92 5.91 11.48
CA ARG A 99 0.98 4.81 11.74
C ARG A 99 0.68 4.06 10.45
N TRP A 100 0.54 2.75 10.57
CA TRP A 100 0.07 1.86 9.53
C TRP A 100 -0.89 0.82 10.14
N ALA A 101 -2.04 0.57 9.52
CA ALA A 101 -3.01 -0.41 9.99
C ALA A 101 -3.90 -0.96 8.86
N VAL A 102 -4.37 -2.19 9.01
CA VAL A 102 -5.48 -2.74 8.23
C VAL A 102 -6.76 -2.63 9.08
N LEU A 103 -7.78 -1.95 8.55
CA LEU A 103 -9.05 -1.78 9.25
C LEU A 103 -10.01 -2.93 8.92
N GLU A 104 -10.88 -3.32 9.86
CA GLU A 104 -11.82 -4.44 9.67
C GLU A 104 -12.71 -4.31 8.41
N GLY A 105 -13.05 -3.08 8.02
CA GLY A 105 -13.85 -2.81 6.82
C GLY A 105 -15.34 -3.17 6.96
N ARG A 106 -15.81 -3.42 8.19
CA ARG A 106 -17.22 -3.73 8.48
C ARG A 106 -17.96 -2.57 9.12
N SER A 107 -19.24 -2.49 8.77
CA SER A 107 -20.18 -1.63 9.47
C SER A 107 -20.45 -2.16 10.88
N PRO A 108 -20.86 -1.30 11.84
CA PRO A 108 -21.28 -1.73 13.17
C PRO A 108 -22.47 -2.71 13.17
N ARG A 109 -23.17 -2.86 12.03
CA ARG A 109 -24.28 -3.82 11.84
C ARG A 109 -23.82 -5.14 11.19
N GLY A 110 -22.52 -5.37 11.05
CA GLY A 110 -21.92 -6.62 10.58
C GLY A 110 -21.79 -6.76 9.06
N GLY A 111 -22.32 -5.82 8.27
CA GLY A 111 -22.17 -5.83 6.81
C GLY A 111 -20.79 -5.34 6.34
N PHE A 112 -20.28 -5.93 5.26
CA PHE A 112 -19.05 -5.51 4.59
C PHE A 112 -19.23 -4.19 3.84
N GLY A 113 -18.27 -3.27 3.99
CA GLY A 113 -18.19 -2.08 3.13
C GLY A 113 -17.56 -2.37 1.75
N SER A 114 -16.75 -3.43 1.67
CA SER A 114 -16.06 -3.93 0.47
C SER A 114 -15.60 -5.37 0.73
N ASP A 115 -15.24 -6.11 -0.31
CA ASP A 115 -14.49 -7.37 -0.20
C ASP A 115 -13.02 -7.13 0.16
N HIS A 116 -12.57 -5.89 0.12
CA HIS A 116 -11.27 -5.47 0.64
C HIS A 116 -11.40 -4.71 1.98
N ARG A 117 -10.37 -4.85 2.80
CA ARG A 117 -10.13 -4.06 4.00
C ARG A 117 -9.36 -2.79 3.65
N PRO A 118 -9.73 -1.62 4.21
CA PRO A 118 -8.95 -0.41 4.04
C PRO A 118 -7.57 -0.53 4.69
N VAL A 119 -6.53 -0.11 3.97
CA VAL A 119 -5.20 0.16 4.54
C VAL A 119 -5.15 1.63 4.94
N LEU A 120 -4.87 1.89 6.22
CA LEU A 120 -4.75 3.22 6.80
C LEU A 120 -3.29 3.56 7.04
N VAL A 121 -2.86 4.72 6.57
CA VAL A 121 -1.51 5.25 6.82
C VAL A 121 -1.61 6.70 7.30
N THR A 122 -0.92 7.03 8.39
CA THR A 122 -0.74 8.42 8.84
C THR A 122 0.66 8.88 8.49
N LEU A 123 0.73 9.92 7.65
CA LEU A 123 1.97 10.50 7.16
C LEU A 123 2.24 11.85 7.81
N GLN A 124 3.49 12.13 8.11
CA GLN A 124 3.98 13.46 8.39
C GLN A 124 4.87 13.92 7.24
N LEU A 125 4.45 14.99 6.57
CA LEU A 125 5.21 15.64 5.51
C LEU A 125 5.98 16.82 6.09
N ALA A 126 7.17 17.09 5.54
CA ALA A 126 8.04 18.18 5.98
C ALA A 126 7.68 19.51 5.31
#